data_AF-A0A7R9ENQ8-F1
#
_entry.id   AF-A0A7R9ENQ8-F1
#
_cell.length_a   1.000
_cell.length_b   1.000
_cell.length_c   1.000
_cell.angle_alpha   90.00
_cell.angle_beta   90.00
_cell.angle_gamma   90.00
#
_symmetry.space_group_name_H-M   'P 1'
#
loop_
_entity.id
_entity.type
_entity.pdbx_description
1 polymer ?
#
loop_
_entity_poly.entity_id
_entity_poly.type
_entity_poly.pdbx_seq_one_letter_code
_entity_poly.pdbx_strand_id
1 'polypeptide(L)'
;MLQNKLLQAIVSKVAKRKSLFNDRPTEIQELTYIIKEDLNSLNLQIAKLQDVSRNQRQSQENGKHLLSHSSSVVLALQSKLATMSSEFKQVLEVRTENLKQQKSRREQFSQGPVSSSLPPSAISGHHQGSVLMSQDVSVDMEPNNQLVPVQKQVMIYDETDNYLQSRAETMQNIESTIVELGGIFQQLAVMVKEQEEMVERIDTNVQDAELNVEAAHGEILKYFQSVTSNRWLMIKIFAVLICFFLFFVIFLA
;
A
#
# COMPACT_ATOMS: atom_id res chain seq x y z
N MET A 1 -11.37 -1.83 5.98
CA MET A 1 -10.80 -1.53 7.33
C MET A 1 -9.79 -2.55 7.82
N LEU A 2 -9.99 -3.86 7.59
CA LEU A 2 -9.06 -4.91 8.07
C LEU A 2 -7.66 -4.86 7.45
N GLN A 3 -7.52 -4.58 6.15
CA GLN A 3 -6.21 -4.46 5.49
C GLN A 3 -5.35 -3.28 6.00
N ASN A 4 -5.96 -2.11 6.26
CA ASN A 4 -5.23 -0.96 6.82
C ASN A 4 -4.72 -1.21 8.24
N LYS A 5 -5.45 -2.01 9.04
CA LYS A 5 -4.99 -2.43 10.37
C LYS A 5 -3.79 -3.38 10.28
N LEU A 6 -3.75 -4.23 9.25
CA LEU A 6 -2.66 -5.19 9.05
C LEU A 6 -1.37 -4.49 8.59
N LEU A 7 -1.50 -3.51 7.67
CA LEU A 7 -0.38 -2.67 7.23
C LEU A 7 0.18 -1.82 8.38
N GLN A 8 -0.68 -1.16 9.18
CA GLN A 8 -0.24 -0.43 10.37
C GLN A 8 0.37 -1.34 11.44
N ALA A 9 -0.14 -2.57 11.60
CA ALA A 9 0.44 -3.54 12.53
C ALA A 9 1.83 -4.00 12.07
N ILE A 10 2.07 -4.14 10.76
CA ILE A 10 3.38 -4.46 10.20
C ILE A 10 4.33 -3.29 10.36
N VAL A 11 3.94 -2.06 9.99
CA VAL A 11 4.79 -0.87 10.17
C VAL A 11 5.14 -0.66 11.65
N SER A 12 4.17 -0.84 12.55
CA SER A 12 4.41 -0.78 14.01
C SER A 12 5.34 -1.91 14.49
N LYS A 13 5.20 -3.14 13.99
CA LYS A 13 6.09 -4.26 14.35
C LYS A 13 7.50 -4.10 13.78
N VAL A 14 7.63 -3.62 12.55
CA VAL A 14 8.91 -3.39 11.87
C VAL A 14 9.62 -2.17 12.47
N ALA A 15 8.91 -1.08 12.75
CA ALA A 15 9.48 0.12 13.36
C ALA A 15 9.80 -0.05 14.85
N LYS A 16 8.99 -0.81 15.62
CA LYS A 16 9.25 -1.04 17.06
C LYS A 16 10.27 -2.14 17.33
N ARG A 17 10.61 -2.99 16.36
CA ARG A 17 11.68 -3.99 16.50
C ARG A 17 13.02 -3.47 15.95
N LYS A 18 13.47 -2.31 16.43
CA LYS A 18 14.92 -1.95 16.46
C LYS A 18 15.71 -2.88 17.42
N SER A 19 15.41 -4.18 17.45
CA SER A 19 16.15 -5.15 18.25
C SER A 19 17.12 -5.88 17.34
N LEU A 20 18.38 -5.46 17.42
CA LEU A 20 19.55 -6.00 16.71
C LEU A 20 19.75 -7.52 16.88
N PHE A 21 18.99 -8.18 17.75
CA PHE A 21 19.18 -9.58 18.16
C PHE A 21 17.98 -10.48 17.87
N ASN A 22 16.90 -9.98 17.26
CA ASN A 22 15.69 -10.76 17.00
C ASN A 22 15.12 -10.50 15.59
N ASP A 23 16.03 -10.43 14.60
CA ASP A 23 15.67 -10.42 13.18
C ASP A 23 15.31 -11.86 12.80
N ARG A 24 14.04 -12.10 12.46
CA ARG A 24 13.58 -13.39 11.92
C ARG A 24 13.60 -13.27 10.39
N PRO A 25 14.70 -13.62 9.72
CA PRO A 25 14.85 -13.41 8.29
C PRO A 25 13.78 -14.15 7.49
N THR A 26 13.38 -15.33 7.93
CA THR A 26 12.35 -16.17 7.31
C THR A 26 10.96 -15.52 7.32
N GLU A 27 10.49 -15.04 8.47
CA GLU A 27 9.17 -14.38 8.61
C GLU A 27 9.08 -13.13 7.72
N ILE A 28 10.16 -12.35 7.65
CA ILE A 28 10.18 -11.14 6.83
C ILE A 28 10.25 -11.48 5.34
N GLN A 29 10.94 -12.55 4.96
CA GLN A 29 11.00 -13.02 3.58
C GLN A 29 9.66 -13.58 3.10
N GLU A 30 8.94 -14.32 3.94
CA GLU A 30 7.57 -14.77 3.66
C GLU A 30 6.62 -13.58 3.47
N LEU A 31 6.65 -12.59 4.37
CA LEU A 31 5.84 -11.38 4.25
C LEU A 31 6.19 -10.59 2.98
N THR A 32 7.46 -10.50 2.63
CA THR A 32 7.92 -9.85 1.40
C THR A 32 7.35 -10.56 0.18
N TYR A 33 7.37 -11.90 0.17
CA TYR A 33 6.82 -12.70 -0.92
C TYR A 33 5.30 -12.55 -1.06
N ILE A 34 4.56 -12.58 0.06
CA ILE A 34 3.11 -12.41 0.06
C ILE A 34 2.73 -11.02 -0.47
N ILE A 35 3.38 -9.96 0.02
CA ILE A 35 3.09 -8.59 -0.43
C ILE A 35 3.46 -8.42 -1.91
N LYS A 36 4.58 -9.00 -2.35
CA LYS A 36 4.98 -9.01 -3.76
C LYS A 36 3.87 -9.63 -4.64
N GLU A 37 3.39 -10.81 -4.27
CA GLU A 37 2.34 -11.52 -5.02
C GLU A 37 1.03 -10.73 -5.04
N ASP A 38 0.63 -10.16 -3.89
CA ASP A 38 -0.57 -9.33 -3.78
C ASP A 38 -0.48 -8.07 -4.64
N LEU A 39 0.66 -7.37 -4.65
CA LEU A 39 0.87 -6.18 -5.48
C LEU A 39 0.82 -6.51 -6.97
N ASN A 40 1.39 -7.65 -7.37
CA ASN A 40 1.33 -8.10 -8.76
C ASN A 40 -0.10 -8.49 -9.16
N SER A 41 -0.80 -9.22 -8.31
CA SER A 41 -2.21 -9.56 -8.50
C SER A 41 -3.11 -8.31 -8.62
N LEU A 42 -2.90 -7.31 -7.76
CA LEU A 42 -3.62 -6.03 -7.85
C LEU A 42 -3.31 -5.30 -9.15
N ASN A 43 -2.05 -5.26 -9.57
CA ASN A 43 -1.64 -4.64 -10.84
C ASN A 43 -2.32 -5.32 -12.05
N LEU A 44 -2.34 -6.65 -12.08
CA LEU A 44 -3.02 -7.44 -13.12
C LEU A 44 -4.53 -7.21 -13.13
N GLN A 45 -5.17 -7.13 -11.96
CA GLN A 45 -6.60 -6.87 -11.85
C GLN A 45 -6.97 -5.46 -12.33
N ILE A 46 -6.15 -4.45 -11.98
CA ILE A 46 -6.34 -3.07 -12.44
C ILE A 46 -6.17 -2.99 -13.96
N ALA A 47 -5.17 -3.66 -14.54
CA ALA A 47 -5.00 -3.72 -15.99
C ALA A 47 -6.21 -4.34 -16.70
N LYS A 48 -6.74 -5.47 -16.19
CA LYS A 48 -7.97 -6.08 -16.72
C LYS A 48 -9.18 -5.15 -16.62
N LEU A 49 -9.33 -4.43 -15.51
CA LEU A 49 -10.41 -3.48 -15.31
C LEU A 49 -10.31 -2.31 -16.30
N GLN A 50 -9.10 -1.84 -16.58
CA GLN A 50 -8.85 -0.82 -17.58
C GLN A 50 -9.23 -1.29 -18.99
N ASP A 51 -8.87 -2.52 -19.37
CA ASP A 51 -9.26 -3.09 -20.67
C ASP A 51 -10.78 -3.19 -20.82
N VAL A 52 -11.48 -3.60 -19.76
CA VAL A 52 -12.96 -3.63 -19.76
C VAL A 52 -13.52 -2.23 -19.92
N SER A 53 -13.00 -1.24 -19.20
CA SER A 53 -13.41 0.17 -19.31
C SER A 53 -13.15 0.71 -20.72
N ARG A 54 -12.01 0.36 -21.33
CA ARG A 54 -11.64 0.75 -22.71
C ARG A 54 -12.56 0.12 -23.76
N ASN A 55 -12.85 -1.18 -23.66
CA ASN A 55 -13.76 -1.88 -24.58
C ASN A 55 -15.21 -1.40 -24.45
N GLN A 56 -15.64 -1.07 -23.23
CA GLN A 56 -16.97 -0.50 -23.00
C GLN A 56 -17.11 0.90 -23.62
N ARG A 57 -16.02 1.68 -23.65
CA ARG A 57 -15.97 3.00 -24.32
C ARG A 57 -16.18 2.91 -25.83
N GLN A 58 -15.79 1.81 -26.46
CA GLN A 58 -15.88 1.61 -27.91
C GLN A 58 -17.25 1.09 -28.38
N SER A 59 -18.06 0.54 -27.46
CA SER A 59 -19.30 -0.19 -27.81
C SER A 59 -20.60 0.59 -27.54
N GLN A 60 -20.57 1.74 -26.83
CA GLN A 60 -21.81 2.38 -26.37
C GLN A 60 -21.70 3.93 -26.29
N GLU A 61 -22.38 4.64 -27.19
CA GLU A 61 -22.50 6.11 -27.16
C GLU A 61 -23.42 6.65 -26.03
N ASN A 62 -24.32 5.82 -25.49
CA ASN A 62 -25.39 6.27 -24.58
C ASN A 62 -25.04 6.18 -23.07
N GLY A 63 -23.78 5.96 -22.70
CA GLY A 63 -23.36 5.65 -21.32
C GLY A 63 -22.29 6.57 -20.71
N LYS A 64 -22.19 7.84 -21.13
CA LYS A 64 -21.12 8.78 -20.75
C LYS A 64 -20.80 8.83 -19.24
N HIS A 65 -21.82 8.79 -18.38
CA HIS A 65 -21.65 8.84 -16.92
C HIS A 65 -21.06 7.56 -16.30
N LEU A 66 -21.48 6.37 -16.78
CA LEU A 66 -20.97 5.09 -16.29
C LEU A 66 -19.49 4.90 -16.67
N LEU A 67 -19.11 5.37 -17.86
CA LEU A 67 -17.72 5.36 -18.34
C LEU A 67 -16.82 6.26 -17.50
N SER A 68 -17.26 7.48 -17.18
CA SER A 68 -16.52 8.39 -16.31
C SER A 68 -16.33 7.82 -14.90
N HIS A 69 -17.40 7.26 -14.31
CA HIS A 69 -17.29 6.63 -13.00
C HIS A 69 -16.31 5.45 -12.98
N SER A 70 -16.36 4.57 -14.00
CA SER A 70 -15.43 3.44 -14.11
C SER A 70 -13.98 3.92 -14.19
N SER A 71 -13.67 4.94 -14.99
CA SER A 71 -12.32 5.48 -15.07
C SER A 71 -11.86 6.14 -13.77
N SER A 72 -12.72 6.90 -13.09
CA SER A 72 -12.38 7.50 -11.79
C SER A 72 -12.07 6.44 -10.72
N VAL A 73 -12.79 5.31 -10.74
CA VAL A 73 -12.51 4.18 -9.85
C VAL A 73 -11.15 3.56 -10.18
N VAL A 74 -10.84 3.36 -11.47
CA VAL A 74 -9.53 2.84 -11.89
C VAL A 74 -8.40 3.77 -11.43
N LEU A 75 -8.54 5.09 -11.60
CA LEU A 75 -7.54 6.08 -11.16
C LEU A 75 -7.32 6.03 -9.63
N ALA A 76 -8.40 5.95 -8.85
CA ALA A 76 -8.32 5.83 -7.40
C ALA A 76 -7.59 4.55 -6.98
N LEU A 77 -7.87 3.42 -7.65
CA LEU A 77 -7.20 2.15 -7.40
C LEU A 77 -5.72 2.20 -7.78
N GLN A 78 -5.37 2.81 -8.92
CA GLN A 78 -4.00 3.01 -9.36
C GLN A 78 -3.20 3.88 -8.38
N SER A 79 -3.75 5.01 -7.96
CA SER A 79 -3.12 5.91 -6.99
C SER A 79 -2.87 5.19 -5.65
N LYS A 80 -3.84 4.38 -5.22
CA LYS A 80 -3.70 3.56 -4.01
C LYS A 80 -2.65 2.46 -4.16
N LEU A 81 -2.58 1.80 -5.32
CA LEU A 81 -1.55 0.79 -5.63
C LEU A 81 -0.16 1.43 -5.68
N ALA A 82 -0.03 2.61 -6.29
CA ALA A 82 1.21 3.38 -6.34
C ALA A 82 1.69 3.75 -4.93
N THR A 83 0.76 4.20 -4.07
CA THR A 83 1.06 4.54 -2.68
C THR A 83 1.53 3.30 -1.90
N MET A 84 0.81 2.18 -1.99
CA MET A 84 1.21 0.92 -1.34
C MET A 84 2.56 0.40 -1.85
N SER A 85 2.81 0.48 -3.16
CA SER A 85 4.09 0.08 -3.76
C SER A 85 5.24 0.96 -3.27
N SER A 86 4.98 2.26 -3.05
CA SER A 86 5.97 3.21 -2.52
C SER A 86 6.29 2.94 -1.06
N GLU A 87 5.27 2.74 -0.23
CA GLU A 87 5.45 2.36 1.17
C GLU A 87 6.20 1.03 1.30
N PHE A 88 5.85 0.03 0.49
CA PHE A 88 6.53 -1.25 0.48
C PHE A 88 8.00 -1.12 0.06
N LYS A 89 8.28 -0.34 -0.99
CA LYS A 89 9.65 -0.02 -1.42
C LYS A 89 10.44 0.63 -0.26
N GLN A 90 9.86 1.60 0.44
CA GLN A 90 10.52 2.26 1.57
C GLN A 90 10.86 1.28 2.70
N VAL A 91 9.96 0.34 3.01
CA VAL A 91 10.22 -0.73 4.00
C VAL A 91 11.37 -1.63 3.56
N LEU A 92 11.42 -1.99 2.27
CA LEU A 92 12.50 -2.79 1.69
C LEU A 92 13.84 -2.04 1.70
N GLU A 93 13.86 -0.74 1.42
CA GLU A 93 15.05 0.11 1.52
C GLU A 93 15.57 0.18 2.96
N VAL A 94 14.68 0.43 3.93
CA VAL A 94 15.03 0.41 5.36
C VAL A 94 15.59 -0.95 5.77
N ARG A 95 15.02 -2.06 5.29
CA ARG A 95 15.55 -3.40 5.57
C ARG A 95 16.93 -3.60 4.97
N THR A 96 17.15 -3.17 3.74
CA THR A 96 18.44 -3.23 3.04
C THR A 96 19.49 -2.44 3.80
N GLU A 97 19.14 -1.23 4.27
CA GLU A 97 20.01 -0.40 5.09
C GLU A 97 20.35 -1.07 6.42
N ASN A 98 19.37 -1.64 7.12
CA ASN A 98 19.59 -2.36 8.38
C ASN A 98 20.53 -3.57 8.20
N LEU A 99 20.34 -4.36 7.13
CA LEU A 99 21.22 -5.49 6.80
C LEU A 99 22.65 -5.02 6.51
N LYS A 100 22.81 -3.92 5.76
CA LYS A 100 24.10 -3.31 5.45
C LYS A 100 24.81 -2.76 6.69
N GLN A 101 24.10 -2.05 7.56
CA GLN A 101 24.64 -1.53 8.82
C GLN A 101 25.10 -2.67 9.74
N GLN A 102 24.32 -3.75 9.85
CA GLN A 102 24.71 -4.93 10.62
C GLN A 102 25.92 -5.65 10.01
N LYS A 103 26.01 -5.76 8.67
CA LYS A 103 27.18 -6.32 7.99
C LYS A 103 28.43 -5.48 8.26
N SER A 104 28.36 -4.17 8.09
CA SER A 104 29.47 -3.26 8.35
C SER A 104 29.93 -3.30 9.82
N ARG A 105 28.97 -3.29 10.76
CA ARG A 105 29.28 -3.41 12.19
C ARG A 105 29.93 -4.76 12.50
N ARG A 106 29.43 -5.86 11.91
CA ARG A 106 30.04 -7.18 12.06
C ARG A 106 31.45 -7.20 11.49
N GLU A 107 31.67 -6.73 10.27
CA GLU A 107 33.01 -6.63 9.67
C GLU A 107 33.96 -5.81 10.55
N GLN A 108 33.51 -4.70 11.14
CA GLN A 108 34.31 -3.91 12.07
C GLN A 108 34.69 -4.66 13.36
N PHE A 109 33.84 -5.58 13.83
CA PHE A 109 34.06 -6.36 15.06
C PHE A 109 34.57 -7.79 14.80
N SER A 110 34.54 -8.28 13.56
CA SER A 110 34.95 -9.64 13.16
C SER A 110 36.23 -9.66 12.33
N GLN A 111 36.67 -8.52 11.78
CA GLN A 111 37.96 -8.36 11.10
C GLN A 111 39.09 -7.96 12.06
N GLY A 112 38.79 -7.69 13.33
CA GLY A 112 39.84 -7.72 14.33
C GLY A 112 40.36 -9.16 14.39
N PRO A 113 41.68 -9.43 14.34
CA PRO A 113 42.14 -10.73 14.80
C PRO A 113 41.50 -10.89 16.17
N VAL A 114 40.74 -11.96 16.38
CA VAL A 114 40.66 -12.51 17.72
C VAL A 114 42.10 -12.86 18.02
N SER A 115 42.85 -11.88 18.52
CA SER A 115 44.14 -12.12 19.09
C SER A 115 43.85 -13.25 20.04
N SER A 116 44.42 -14.40 19.77
CA SER A 116 44.61 -15.50 20.69
C SER A 116 45.44 -15.06 21.92
N SER A 117 45.53 -13.75 22.19
CA SER A 117 45.81 -13.16 23.49
C SER A 117 44.60 -13.37 24.41
N LEU A 118 44.30 -14.64 24.66
CA LEU A 118 44.17 -15.03 26.06
C LEU A 118 45.36 -14.39 26.79
N PRO A 119 45.17 -13.63 27.88
CA PRO A 119 46.30 -13.11 28.64
C PRO A 119 47.25 -14.28 28.94
N PRO A 120 48.58 -14.10 28.92
CA PRO A 120 49.55 -15.17 29.21
C PRO A 120 49.25 -15.92 30.52
N SER A 121 48.50 -15.28 31.42
CA SER A 121 47.95 -15.82 32.66
C SER A 121 46.99 -17.01 32.48
N ALA A 122 46.44 -17.27 31.29
CA ALA A 122 45.57 -18.41 31.01
C ALA A 122 46.29 -19.60 30.37
N ILE A 123 47.56 -19.43 29.95
CA ILE A 123 48.37 -20.46 29.29
C ILE A 123 49.51 -20.94 30.21
N SER A 124 49.95 -20.08 31.13
CA SER A 124 50.84 -20.45 32.23
C SER A 124 50.00 -20.68 33.49
N GLY A 125 49.80 -21.94 33.87
CA GLY A 125 49.06 -22.33 35.07
C GLY A 125 49.64 -21.75 36.36
N HIS A 126 49.27 -20.52 36.70
CA HIS A 126 49.45 -19.93 38.02
C HIS A 126 48.09 -19.47 38.56
N HIS A 127 47.75 -20.12 39.66
CA HIS A 127 46.54 -20.17 40.47
C HIS A 127 46.16 -18.86 41.17
N GLN A 128 46.19 -17.70 40.51
CA GLN A 128 45.70 -16.46 41.13
C GLN A 128 44.93 -15.60 40.14
N GLY A 129 43.61 -15.78 40.11
CA GLY A 129 42.74 -14.92 39.32
C GLY A 129 41.31 -15.39 39.16
N SER A 130 40.70 -15.98 40.19
CA SER A 130 39.25 -16.13 40.25
C SER A 130 38.74 -15.63 41.60
N VAL A 131 38.32 -14.37 41.62
CA VAL A 131 37.54 -13.79 42.72
C VAL A 131 36.08 -13.98 42.37
N LEU A 132 35.58 -15.21 42.55
CA LEU A 132 34.17 -15.54 42.78
C LEU A 132 34.07 -17.07 42.85
N MET A 133 33.53 -17.57 43.97
CA MET A 133 33.35 -18.98 44.38
C MET A 133 34.38 -19.50 45.38
N SER A 134 34.33 -18.92 46.58
CA SER A 134 34.74 -19.60 47.81
C SER A 134 33.63 -20.54 48.24
N GLN A 135 33.80 -21.85 48.08
CA GLN A 135 33.40 -22.86 49.06
C GLN A 135 34.07 -24.20 48.70
N ASP A 136 34.90 -24.69 49.64
CA ASP A 136 35.41 -26.05 49.87
C ASP A 136 35.18 -27.12 48.78
N VAL A 137 36.25 -27.79 48.33
CA VAL A 137 36.63 -29.18 48.72
C VAL A 137 38.03 -29.48 48.14
N SER A 138 38.94 -29.99 48.97
CA SER A 138 40.26 -30.51 48.62
C SER A 138 40.19 -31.85 47.87
N VAL A 139 40.72 -31.96 46.65
CA VAL A 139 41.08 -33.24 46.02
C VAL A 139 42.35 -33.12 45.17
N ASP A 140 43.16 -34.15 45.30
CA ASP A 140 44.52 -34.44 44.85
C ASP A 140 44.81 -34.23 43.34
N MET A 141 46.09 -33.98 43.04
CA MET A 141 46.62 -33.62 41.72
C MET A 141 47.13 -34.85 40.95
N GLU A 142 46.48 -35.20 39.83
CA GLU A 142 47.04 -36.09 38.80
C GLU A 142 47.39 -35.27 37.54
N PRO A 143 48.59 -35.43 36.93
CA PRO A 143 48.96 -34.66 35.74
C PRO A 143 48.45 -35.37 34.49
N ASN A 144 47.17 -35.17 34.13
CA ASN A 144 46.64 -35.68 32.87
C ASN A 144 46.89 -34.67 31.74
N ASN A 145 47.89 -34.94 30.91
CA ASN A 145 48.25 -34.15 29.74
C ASN A 145 47.22 -34.37 28.62
N GLN A 146 46.01 -33.83 28.79
CA GLN A 146 44.96 -33.84 27.76
C GLN A 146 45.14 -32.66 26.81
N LEU A 147 45.67 -32.97 25.63
CA LEU A 147 45.63 -32.13 24.44
C LEU A 147 44.15 -31.85 24.12
N VAL A 148 43.68 -30.64 24.44
CA VAL A 148 42.33 -30.19 24.10
C VAL A 148 42.20 -30.18 22.56
N PRO A 149 41.22 -30.86 21.95
CA PRO A 149 41.13 -30.93 20.50
C PRO A 149 40.72 -29.56 19.93
N VAL A 150 41.59 -29.01 19.09
CA VAL A 150 41.40 -27.81 18.23
C VAL A 150 40.19 -27.94 17.27
N GLN A 151 39.51 -29.08 17.27
CA GLN A 151 38.37 -29.37 16.41
C GLN A 151 37.08 -28.61 16.77
N LYS A 152 37.00 -28.01 17.98
CA LYS A 152 35.87 -27.12 18.34
C LYS A 152 35.97 -25.71 17.76
N GLN A 153 37.13 -25.32 17.22
CA GLN A 153 37.29 -23.99 16.65
C GLN A 153 36.81 -23.91 15.19
N VAL A 154 36.86 -25.02 14.44
CA VAL A 154 36.38 -25.07 13.03
C VAL A 154 34.86 -24.95 12.92
N MET A 155 34.11 -25.47 13.90
CA MET A 155 32.65 -25.47 13.88
C MET A 155 32.03 -24.06 14.04
N ILE A 156 32.76 -23.11 14.62
CA ILE A 156 32.29 -21.73 14.82
C ILE A 156 32.40 -20.92 13.50
N TYR A 157 33.34 -21.27 12.62
CA TYR A 157 33.48 -20.61 11.31
C TYR A 157 32.36 -21.03 10.34
N ASP A 158 31.98 -22.31 10.33
CA ASP A 158 30.95 -22.84 9.41
C ASP A 158 29.53 -22.27 9.65
N GLU A 159 29.17 -22.03 10.91
CA GLU A 159 27.87 -21.41 11.26
C GLU A 159 27.83 -19.92 10.85
N THR A 160 29.00 -19.27 10.85
CA THR A 160 29.15 -17.86 10.52
C THR A 160 29.02 -17.62 9.00
N ASP A 161 29.54 -18.53 8.18
CA ASP A 161 29.48 -18.45 6.72
C ASP A 161 28.09 -18.76 6.16
N ASN A 162 27.39 -19.78 6.69
CA ASN A 162 26.01 -20.07 6.31
C ASN A 162 25.07 -18.88 6.52
N TYR A 163 25.25 -18.16 7.64
CA TYR A 163 24.49 -16.97 7.94
C TYR A 163 24.77 -15.81 6.97
N LEU A 164 26.02 -15.65 6.54
CA LEU A 164 26.44 -14.60 5.62
C LEU A 164 25.88 -14.84 4.21
N GLN A 165 25.89 -16.10 3.78
CA GLN A 165 25.31 -16.56 2.51
C GLN A 165 23.79 -16.29 2.45
N SER A 166 23.05 -16.71 3.48
CA SER A 166 21.59 -16.49 3.56
C SER A 166 21.21 -14.99 3.55
N ARG A 167 22.04 -14.14 4.15
CA ARG A 167 21.84 -12.68 4.11
C ARG A 167 22.10 -12.08 2.73
N ALA A 168 23.16 -12.52 2.05
CA ALA A 168 23.46 -12.06 0.70
C ALA A 168 22.31 -12.40 -0.26
N GLU A 169 21.77 -13.62 -0.15
CA GLU A 169 20.58 -14.06 -0.89
C GLU A 169 19.34 -13.21 -0.56
N THR A 170 19.08 -12.96 0.73
CA THR A 170 17.96 -12.11 1.16
C THR A 170 18.08 -10.70 0.57
N MET A 171 19.28 -10.11 0.57
CA MET A 171 19.53 -8.78 0.01
C MET A 171 19.30 -8.75 -1.51
N GLN A 172 19.79 -9.77 -2.23
CA GLN A 172 19.55 -9.91 -3.66
C GLN A 172 18.06 -10.05 -4.00
N ASN A 173 17.31 -10.82 -3.21
CA ASN A 173 15.86 -10.97 -3.39
C ASN A 173 15.11 -9.66 -3.16
N ILE A 174 15.54 -8.86 -2.17
CA ILE A 174 14.98 -7.52 -1.93
C ILE A 174 15.29 -6.60 -3.10
N GLU A 175 16.54 -6.57 -3.59
CA GLU A 175 16.92 -5.75 -4.75
C GLU A 175 16.11 -6.11 -6.00
N SER A 176 15.94 -7.41 -6.30
CA SER A 176 15.08 -7.87 -7.40
C SER A 176 13.64 -7.37 -7.23
N THR A 177 13.10 -7.43 -6.00
CA THR A 177 11.73 -6.97 -5.73
C THR A 177 11.60 -5.45 -5.90
N ILE A 178 12.61 -4.68 -5.53
CA ILE A 178 12.64 -3.21 -5.76
C ILE A 178 12.65 -2.89 -7.26
N VAL A 179 13.41 -3.64 -8.06
CA VAL A 179 13.43 -3.47 -9.53
C VAL A 179 12.06 -3.81 -10.14
N GLU A 180 11.43 -4.91 -9.71
CA GLU A 180 10.09 -5.29 -10.18
C GLU A 180 9.03 -4.25 -9.80
N LEU A 181 9.08 -3.68 -8.58
CA LEU A 181 8.24 -2.56 -8.17
C LEU A 181 8.45 -1.34 -9.09
N GLY A 182 9.69 -1.11 -9.54
CA GLY A 182 10.01 -0.12 -10.57
C GLY A 182 9.24 -0.35 -11.87
N GLY A 183 9.08 -1.61 -12.30
CA GLY A 183 8.24 -1.98 -13.44
C GLY A 183 6.77 -1.65 -13.23
N ILE A 184 6.23 -1.91 -12.02
CA ILE A 184 4.85 -1.54 -11.66
C ILE A 184 4.68 -0.03 -11.68
N PHE A 185 5.64 0.75 -11.16
CA PHE A 185 5.60 2.22 -11.23
C PHE A 185 5.61 2.73 -12.66
N GLN A 186 6.42 2.14 -13.54
CA GLN A 186 6.46 2.53 -14.95
C GLN A 186 5.10 2.27 -15.61
N GLN A 187 4.50 1.11 -15.34
CA GLN A 187 3.20 0.76 -15.87
C GLN A 187 2.10 1.70 -15.34
N LEU A 188 2.10 1.99 -14.04
CA LEU A 188 1.17 2.94 -13.42
C LEU A 188 1.34 4.36 -13.96
N ALA A 189 2.57 4.82 -14.20
CA ALA A 189 2.84 6.14 -14.76
C ALA A 189 2.26 6.30 -16.18
N VAL A 190 2.39 5.26 -17.02
CA VAL A 190 1.74 5.24 -18.34
C VAL A 190 0.22 5.25 -18.19
N MET A 191 -0.30 4.44 -17.27
CA MET A 191 -1.73 4.31 -17.00
C MET A 191 -2.39 5.61 -16.52
N VAL A 192 -1.71 6.36 -15.66
CA VAL A 192 -2.19 7.65 -15.11
C VAL A 192 -2.16 8.73 -16.18
N LYS A 193 -1.10 8.79 -17.00
CA LYS A 193 -0.98 9.76 -18.09
C LYS A 193 -2.08 9.60 -19.15
N GLU A 194 -2.48 8.37 -19.48
CA GLU A 194 -3.60 8.11 -20.40
C GLU A 194 -4.95 8.55 -19.81
N GLN A 195 -5.08 8.60 -18.48
CA GLN A 195 -6.32 8.97 -17.79
C GLN A 195 -6.44 10.47 -17.43
N GLU A 196 -5.35 11.23 -17.34
CA GLU A 196 -5.41 12.69 -17.15
C GLU A 196 -6.25 13.40 -18.23
N GLU A 197 -6.20 12.92 -19.47
CA GLU A 197 -7.01 13.44 -20.59
C GLU A 197 -8.53 13.22 -20.38
N MET A 198 -8.94 12.26 -19.53
CA MET A 198 -10.36 12.02 -19.23
C MET A 198 -10.87 12.93 -18.10
N VAL A 199 -10.02 13.34 -17.15
CA VAL A 199 -10.40 14.24 -16.04
C VAL A 199 -10.81 15.61 -16.57
N GLU A 200 -10.12 16.11 -17.61
CA GLU A 200 -10.48 17.36 -18.31
C GLU A 200 -11.92 17.33 -18.86
N ARG A 201 -12.45 16.15 -19.18
CA ARG A 201 -13.83 15.97 -19.68
C ARG A 201 -14.88 15.88 -18.59
N ILE A 202 -14.51 15.64 -17.34
CA ILE A 202 -15.47 15.63 -16.21
C ILE A 202 -16.03 17.04 -15.99
N ASP A 203 -15.18 18.07 -16.04
CA ASP A 203 -15.62 19.47 -15.98
C ASP A 203 -16.59 19.78 -17.13
N THR A 204 -16.31 19.28 -18.35
CA THR A 204 -17.24 19.42 -19.49
C THR A 204 -18.59 18.73 -19.23
N ASN A 205 -18.60 17.55 -18.60
CA ASN A 205 -19.84 16.84 -18.29
C ASN A 205 -20.67 17.52 -17.20
N VAL A 206 -20.03 18.17 -16.21
CA VAL A 206 -20.72 18.98 -15.20
C VAL A 206 -21.36 20.21 -15.86
N GLN A 207 -20.64 20.86 -16.77
CA GLN A 207 -21.15 21.98 -17.57
C GLN A 207 -22.34 21.56 -18.44
N ASP A 208 -22.26 20.40 -19.11
CA ASP A 208 -23.36 19.85 -19.91
C ASP A 208 -24.58 19.51 -19.03
N ALA A 209 -24.37 19.00 -17.81
CA ALA A 209 -25.46 18.72 -16.89
C ALA A 209 -26.14 20.02 -16.39
N GLU A 210 -25.35 21.06 -16.10
CA GLU A 210 -25.84 22.39 -15.76
C GLU A 210 -26.70 22.97 -16.88
N LEU A 211 -26.20 22.93 -18.13
CA LEU A 211 -26.93 23.39 -19.31
C LEU A 211 -28.26 22.64 -19.52
N ASN A 212 -28.27 21.32 -19.32
CA ASN A 212 -29.49 20.52 -19.44
C ASN A 212 -30.51 20.83 -18.32
N VAL A 213 -30.05 21.06 -17.09
CA VAL A 213 -30.91 21.45 -15.97
C VAL A 213 -31.51 22.85 -16.20
N GLU A 214 -30.71 23.79 -16.72
CA GLU A 214 -31.18 25.13 -17.05
C GLU A 214 -32.19 25.13 -18.22
N ALA A 215 -31.94 24.31 -19.26
CA ALA A 215 -32.90 24.10 -20.33
C ALA A 215 -34.23 23.51 -19.82
N ALA A 216 -34.17 22.50 -18.94
CA ALA A 216 -35.35 21.92 -18.31
C ALA A 216 -36.11 22.95 -17.44
N HIS A 217 -35.39 23.80 -16.70
CA HIS A 217 -35.99 24.89 -15.93
C HIS A 217 -36.71 25.89 -16.85
N GLY A 218 -36.12 26.24 -17.99
CA GLY A 218 -36.72 27.12 -18.99
C GLY A 218 -38.05 26.57 -19.53
N GLU A 219 -38.11 25.28 -19.85
CA GLU A 219 -39.34 24.64 -20.33
C GLU A 219 -40.42 24.56 -19.25
N ILE A 220 -40.06 24.29 -17.99
CA ILE A 220 -41.01 24.33 -16.85
C ILE A 220 -41.58 25.73 -16.67
N LEU A 221 -40.74 26.77 -16.80
CA LEU A 221 -41.17 28.17 -16.70
C LEU A 221 -42.13 28.55 -17.84
N LYS A 222 -41.84 28.14 -19.07
CA LYS A 222 -42.76 28.31 -20.22
C LYS A 222 -44.11 27.63 -19.97
N TYR A 223 -44.10 26.39 -19.49
CA TYR A 223 -45.33 25.67 -19.17
C TYR A 223 -46.13 26.39 -18.07
N PHE A 224 -45.46 26.84 -17.00
CA PHE A 224 -46.09 27.60 -15.92
C PHE A 224 -46.74 28.90 -16.41
N GLN A 225 -46.06 29.65 -17.29
CA GLN A 225 -46.63 30.85 -17.91
C GLN A 225 -47.85 30.55 -18.80
N SER A 226 -47.81 29.46 -19.57
CA SER A 226 -48.94 29.04 -20.40
C SER A 226 -50.18 28.66 -19.58
N VAL A 227 -49.98 27.99 -18.43
CA VAL A 227 -51.06 27.63 -17.50
C VAL A 227 -51.63 28.89 -16.81
N THR A 228 -50.79 29.86 -16.45
CA THR A 228 -51.25 31.11 -15.83
C THR A 228 -52.03 32.00 -16.81
N SER A 229 -51.63 32.05 -18.08
CA SER A 229 -52.29 32.89 -19.10
C SER A 229 -53.75 32.47 -19.34
N ASN A 230 -54.02 31.15 -19.28
CA ASN A 230 -55.37 30.61 -19.46
C ASN A 230 -56.35 30.97 -18.31
N ARG A 231 -55.88 31.54 -17.19
CA ARG A 231 -56.76 31.98 -16.10
C ARG A 231 -57.71 33.10 -16.53
N TRP A 232 -57.23 34.03 -17.37
CA TRP A 232 -58.07 35.10 -17.92
C TRP A 232 -59.15 34.57 -18.87
N LEU A 233 -58.85 33.51 -19.63
CA LEU A 233 -59.83 32.82 -20.47
C LEU A 233 -60.93 32.18 -19.61
N MET A 234 -60.54 31.48 -18.54
CA MET A 234 -61.45 30.86 -17.57
C MET A 234 -62.39 31.89 -16.93
N ILE A 235 -61.85 33.06 -16.53
CA ILE A 235 -62.64 34.17 -15.96
C ILE A 235 -63.68 34.69 -16.97
N LYS A 236 -63.31 34.86 -18.25
CA LYS A 236 -64.25 35.31 -19.29
C LYS A 236 -65.38 34.31 -19.52
N ILE A 237 -65.08 33.01 -19.58
CA ILE A 237 -66.09 31.96 -19.72
C ILE A 237 -67.03 31.96 -18.51
N PHE A 238 -66.48 32.08 -17.30
CA PHE A 238 -67.26 32.12 -16.07
C PHE A 238 -68.20 33.34 -16.01
N ALA A 239 -67.72 34.52 -16.44
CA ALA A 239 -68.54 35.73 -16.50
C ALA A 239 -69.71 35.61 -17.49
N VAL A 240 -69.47 35.00 -18.66
CA VAL A 240 -70.54 34.73 -19.64
C VAL A 240 -71.60 33.79 -19.06
N LEU A 241 -71.19 32.73 -18.35
CA LEU A 241 -72.12 31.82 -17.67
C LEU A 241 -72.96 32.53 -16.60
N ILE A 242 -72.38 33.44 -15.81
CA ILE A 242 -73.12 34.24 -14.82
C ILE A 242 -74.12 35.17 -15.50
N CYS A 243 -73.71 35.89 -16.54
CA CYS A 243 -74.64 36.77 -17.28
C CYS A 243 -75.80 35.97 -17.89
N PHE A 244 -75.53 34.80 -18.46
CA PHE A 244 -76.56 33.91 -19.00
C PHE A 244 -77.52 33.42 -17.91
N PHE A 245 -76.99 33.00 -16.75
CA PHE A 245 -77.79 32.57 -15.61
C PHE A 245 -78.69 33.70 -15.10
N LEU A 246 -78.16 34.91 -14.92
CA LEU A 246 -78.94 36.07 -14.50
C LEU A 246 -80.04 36.44 -15.50
N PHE A 247 -79.73 36.40 -16.80
CA PHE A 247 -80.72 36.63 -17.84
C PHE A 247 -81.85 35.60 -17.75
N PHE A 248 -81.52 34.31 -17.60
CA PHE A 248 -82.51 33.25 -17.50
C PHE A 248 -83.38 33.38 -16.23
N VAL A 249 -82.79 33.72 -15.09
CA VAL A 249 -83.54 33.94 -13.84
C VAL A 249 -84.44 35.17 -13.93
N ILE A 250 -84.02 36.24 -14.58
CA ILE A 250 -84.80 37.49 -14.68
C ILE A 250 -85.92 37.39 -15.73
N PHE A 251 -85.68 36.69 -16.85
CA PHE A 251 -86.63 36.62 -17.95
C PHE A 251 -87.50 35.35 -17.98
N LEU A 252 -87.08 34.28 -17.30
CA LEU A 252 -87.78 32.98 -17.33
C LEU A 252 -88.38 32.56 -15.98
N ALA A 253 -88.04 33.24 -14.88
CA ALA A 253 -88.81 33.20 -13.62
C ALA A 253 -89.79 34.37 -13.56
#